data_AF-A0A078JWU4-F1
#
_entry.id   AF-A0A078JWU4-F1
#
_cell.length_a   1.000
_cell.length_b   1.000
_cell.length_c   1.000
_cell.angle_alpha   90.00
_cell.angle_beta   90.00
_cell.angle_gamma   90.00
#
_symmetry.space_group_name_H-M   'P 1'
#
loop_
_entity.id
_entity.type
_entity.pdbx_description
1 polymer ?
#
loop_
_entity_poly.entity_id
_entity_poly.type
_entity_poly.pdbx_seq_one_letter_code
_entity_poly.pdbx_strand_id
1 'polypeptide(L)'
;MVDGYKNQAPEKLQGKYQAMVVCCILGIGGLVSWNSMLTIADYYYQVFPAYHPSRVLPLIYQPFAVATIAILAYHESKINTRKRILIGYTLFTISTFLLIVLDLTTKGHGGIGPYIGLCTIVASFGIADATVKGGLVGDLSLMCPEIMQSLMAGSALAGGLTTALRLITKAVFEKSNGSLRKGAS
;
A
#
# COMPACT_ATOMS: atom_id res chain seq x y z
N MET A 1 -34.37 -30.21 -29.44
CA MET A 1 -33.09 -30.28 -28.72
C MET A 1 -32.74 -28.86 -28.27
N VAL A 2 -33.30 -28.42 -27.14
CA VAL A 2 -33.15 -27.05 -26.59
C VAL A 2 -32.87 -27.21 -25.10
N ASP A 3 -31.65 -27.62 -24.74
CA ASP A 3 -31.22 -27.76 -23.33
C ASP A 3 -29.70 -27.57 -23.20
N GLY A 4 -29.15 -26.51 -23.78
CA GLY A 4 -27.70 -26.25 -23.78
C GLY A 4 -27.27 -24.87 -23.26
N TYR A 5 -28.18 -23.93 -22.99
CA TYR A 5 -27.82 -22.52 -22.81
C TYR A 5 -27.96 -21.96 -21.38
N LYS A 6 -28.36 -22.78 -20.40
CA LYS A 6 -28.68 -22.28 -19.04
C LYS A 6 -27.55 -22.38 -18.01
N ASN A 7 -26.44 -23.07 -18.29
CA ASN A 7 -25.38 -23.31 -17.29
C ASN A 7 -24.09 -22.48 -17.44
N GLN A 8 -23.95 -21.63 -18.47
CA GLN A 8 -22.74 -20.80 -18.65
C GLN A 8 -22.83 -19.37 -18.05
N ALA A 9 -24.03 -18.94 -17.65
CA ALA A 9 -24.25 -17.61 -17.05
C ALA A 9 -23.82 -17.47 -15.57
N PRO A 10 -23.97 -18.48 -14.67
CA PRO A 10 -23.64 -18.30 -13.25
C PRO A 10 -22.14 -18.32 -12.95
N GLU A 11 -21.34 -19.07 -13.72
CA GLU A 11 -19.88 -19.18 -13.52
C GLU A 11 -19.15 -17.86 -13.80
N LYS A 12 -19.55 -17.13 -14.85
CA LYS A 12 -19.03 -15.79 -15.15
C LYS A 12 -19.37 -14.78 -14.05
N LEU A 13 -20.55 -14.90 -13.43
CA LEU A 13 -20.99 -14.01 -12.37
C LEU A 13 -20.26 -14.31 -11.04
N GLN A 14 -20.09 -15.59 -10.71
CA GLN A 14 -19.33 -16.03 -9.53
C GLN A 14 -17.85 -15.66 -9.64
N GLY A 15 -17.24 -15.87 -10.82
CA GLY A 15 -15.86 -15.43 -11.10
C GLY A 15 -15.68 -13.92 -10.99
N LYS A 16 -16.68 -13.14 -11.43
CA LYS A 16 -16.68 -11.67 -11.30
C LYS A 16 -16.72 -11.23 -9.84
N TYR A 17 -17.58 -11.82 -9.01
CA TYR A 17 -17.63 -11.54 -7.57
C TYR A 17 -16.33 -11.92 -6.86
N GLN A 18 -15.75 -13.08 -7.18
CA GLN A 18 -14.45 -13.50 -6.64
C GLN A 18 -13.34 -12.51 -7.00
N ALA A 19 -13.25 -12.06 -8.26
CA ALA A 19 -12.29 -11.06 -8.68
C ALA A 19 -12.50 -9.70 -7.98
N MET A 20 -13.75 -9.32 -7.73
CA MET A 20 -14.14 -8.11 -7.01
C MET A 20 -13.67 -8.16 -5.54
N VAL A 21 -13.94 -9.26 -4.84
CA VAL A 21 -13.48 -9.48 -3.45
C VAL A 21 -11.95 -9.48 -3.37
N VAL A 22 -11.28 -10.17 -4.30
CA VAL A 22 -9.81 -10.19 -4.35
C VAL A 22 -9.27 -8.78 -4.57
N CYS A 23 -9.78 -8.01 -5.55
CA CYS A 23 -9.36 -6.63 -5.77
C CYS A 23 -9.61 -5.72 -4.56
N CYS A 24 -10.71 -5.93 -3.83
CA CYS A 24 -10.99 -5.21 -2.59
C CYS A 24 -9.93 -5.49 -1.52
N ILE A 25 -9.60 -6.77 -1.27
CA ILE A 25 -8.56 -7.17 -0.30
C ILE A 25 -7.19 -6.62 -0.72
N LEU A 26 -6.88 -6.69 -2.01
CA LEU A 26 -5.65 -6.19 -2.61
C LEU A 26 -5.50 -4.67 -2.45
N GLY A 27 -6.59 -3.91 -2.62
CA GLY A 27 -6.64 -2.46 -2.36
C GLY A 27 -6.50 -2.12 -0.87
N ILE A 28 -7.14 -2.89 0.00
CA ILE A 28 -7.01 -2.75 1.45
C ILE A 28 -5.55 -2.93 1.88
N GLY A 29 -4.91 -4.02 1.44
CA GLY A 29 -3.52 -4.34 1.81
C GLY A 29 -2.51 -3.28 1.36
N GLY A 30 -2.65 -2.75 0.13
CA GLY A 30 -1.80 -1.67 -0.36
C GLY A 30 -1.95 -0.39 0.45
N LEU A 31 -3.18 0.01 0.77
CA LEU A 31 -3.40 1.26 1.50
C LEU A 31 -3.06 1.16 3.00
N VAL A 32 -3.30 0.02 3.64
CA VAL A 32 -2.86 -0.22 5.03
C VAL A 32 -1.34 -0.16 5.13
N SER A 33 -0.64 -0.76 4.17
CA SER A 33 0.82 -0.75 4.14
C SER A 33 1.35 0.69 3.89
N TRP A 34 0.70 1.45 2.99
CA TRP A 34 0.99 2.87 2.77
C TRP A 34 0.79 3.73 4.03
N ASN A 35 -0.31 3.51 4.75
CA ASN A 35 -0.57 4.23 6.00
C ASN A 35 0.45 3.89 7.10
N SER A 36 0.90 2.65 7.17
CA SER A 36 1.95 2.23 8.12
C SER A 36 3.27 2.93 7.82
N MET A 37 3.64 3.03 6.54
CA MET A 37 4.80 3.80 6.09
C MET A 37 4.68 5.28 6.48
N LEU A 38 3.52 5.91 6.28
CA LEU A 38 3.30 7.30 6.69
C LEU A 38 3.42 7.50 8.21
N THR A 39 2.90 6.58 9.03
CA THR A 39 3.01 6.67 10.48
C THR A 39 4.46 6.57 10.96
N ILE A 40 5.26 5.69 10.36
CA ILE A 40 6.71 5.63 10.63
C ILE A 40 7.43 6.90 10.15
N ALA A 41 7.07 7.43 8.98
CA ALA A 41 7.64 8.69 8.50
C ALA A 41 7.33 9.87 9.45
N ASP A 42 6.12 9.94 10.00
CA ASP A 42 5.71 10.89 11.04
C ASP A 42 6.42 10.67 12.38
N TYR A 43 6.80 9.44 12.71
CA TYR A 43 7.65 9.17 13.87
C TYR A 43 9.08 9.70 13.67
N TYR A 44 9.68 9.43 12.52
CA TYR A 44 11.00 9.95 12.17
C TYR A 44 11.04 11.48 12.03
N TYR A 45 9.90 12.12 11.73
CA TYR A 45 9.73 13.57 11.77
C TYR A 45 10.00 14.16 13.16
N GLN A 46 9.58 13.48 14.23
CA GLN A 46 9.80 13.92 15.60
C GLN A 46 11.25 13.68 16.07
N VAL A 47 11.88 12.61 15.58
CA VAL A 47 13.26 12.24 15.91
C VAL A 47 14.30 13.11 15.17
N PHE A 48 13.98 13.60 13.96
CA PHE A 48 14.88 14.42 13.12
C PHE A 48 14.21 15.70 12.59
N PRO A 49 14.06 16.76 13.41
CA PRO A 49 13.42 18.01 13.00
C PRO A 49 14.17 18.77 11.88
N ALA A 50 15.46 18.50 11.67
CA ALA A 50 16.30 19.23 10.71
C ALA A 50 16.14 18.79 9.23
N TYR A 51 15.56 17.62 8.95
CA TYR A 51 15.61 17.03 7.59
C TYR A 51 14.34 17.20 6.74
N HIS A 52 13.30 17.88 7.24
CA HIS A 52 12.04 18.13 6.52
C HIS A 52 11.52 16.93 5.66
N PRO A 53 11.46 15.70 6.21
CA PRO A 53 11.23 14.47 5.44
C PRO A 53 9.85 14.40 4.76
N SER A 54 8.86 15.17 5.23
CA SER A 54 7.51 15.28 4.64
C SER A 54 7.48 15.80 3.20
N ARG A 55 8.54 16.48 2.74
CA ARG A 55 8.70 16.87 1.33
C ARG A 55 9.50 15.84 0.54
N VAL A 56 10.48 15.21 1.18
CA VAL A 56 11.47 14.34 0.52
C VAL A 56 10.87 12.96 0.23
N LEU A 57 10.02 12.42 1.10
CA LEU A 57 9.37 11.13 0.86
C LEU A 57 8.46 11.15 -0.38
N PRO A 58 7.56 12.13 -0.56
CA PRO A 58 6.82 12.28 -1.81
C PRO A 58 7.74 12.56 -3.01
N LEU A 59 8.76 13.41 -2.82
CA LEU A 59 9.72 13.75 -3.88
C LEU A 59 10.51 12.53 -4.37
N ILE A 60 10.76 11.52 -3.54
CA ILE A 60 11.38 10.26 -3.96
C ILE A 60 10.28 9.31 -4.47
N TYR A 61 9.17 9.18 -3.77
CA TYR A 61 8.13 8.23 -4.12
C TYR A 61 7.49 8.51 -5.48
N GLN A 62 7.12 9.76 -5.79
CA GLN A 62 6.45 10.13 -7.03
C GLN A 62 7.29 9.82 -8.29
N PRO A 63 8.54 10.30 -8.43
CA PRO A 63 9.32 10.04 -9.64
C PRO A 63 9.71 8.57 -9.76
N PHE A 64 9.95 7.86 -8.66
CA PHE A 64 10.20 6.42 -8.73
C PHE A 64 8.95 5.65 -9.16
N ALA A 65 7.77 6.03 -8.67
CA ALA A 65 6.51 5.43 -9.09
C ALA A 65 6.24 5.71 -10.59
N VAL A 66 6.41 6.96 -11.02
CA VAL A 66 6.21 7.37 -12.43
C VAL A 66 7.24 6.70 -13.34
N ALA A 67 8.52 6.69 -12.97
CA ALA A 67 9.57 6.04 -13.74
C ALA A 67 9.31 4.54 -13.87
N THR A 68 8.92 3.87 -12.78
CA THR A 68 8.58 2.44 -12.80
C THR A 68 7.39 2.16 -13.71
N ILE A 69 6.31 2.95 -13.61
CA ILE A 69 5.14 2.81 -14.50
C ILE A 69 5.54 3.04 -15.96
N ALA A 70 6.34 4.07 -16.25
CA ALA A 70 6.81 4.37 -17.60
C ALA A 70 7.68 3.24 -18.19
N ILE A 71 8.61 2.69 -17.40
CA ILE A 71 9.44 1.55 -17.79
C ILE A 71 8.56 0.31 -18.05
N LEU A 72 7.60 0.02 -17.17
CA LEU A 72 6.68 -1.09 -17.31
C LEU A 72 5.74 -0.95 -18.51
N ALA A 73 5.31 0.26 -18.83
CA ALA A 73 4.49 0.56 -20.01
C ALA A 73 5.30 0.37 -21.30
N TYR A 74 6.59 0.72 -21.29
CA TYR A 74 7.46 0.53 -22.45
C TYR A 74 7.85 -0.94 -22.69
N HIS A 75 7.97 -1.74 -21.62
CA HIS A 75 8.34 -3.16 -21.67
C HIS A 75 7.14 -4.14 -21.66
N GLU A 76 5.92 -3.63 -21.83
CA GLU A 76 4.65 -4.39 -21.71
C GLU A 76 4.62 -5.66 -22.58
N SER A 77 5.24 -5.62 -23.75
CA SER A 77 5.19 -6.70 -24.75
C SER A 77 5.84 -8.04 -24.34
N LYS A 78 6.72 -8.07 -23.32
CA LYS A 78 7.45 -9.30 -22.94
C LYS A 78 7.10 -9.91 -21.57
N ILE A 79 6.37 -9.21 -20.70
CA ILE A 79 6.19 -9.64 -19.31
C ILE A 79 4.74 -10.00 -19.01
N ASN A 80 4.53 -11.22 -18.51
CA ASN A 80 3.22 -11.71 -18.09
C ASN A 80 2.67 -10.89 -16.91
N THR A 81 1.54 -10.19 -17.07
CA THR A 81 1.00 -9.23 -16.08
C THR A 81 0.72 -9.86 -14.72
N ARG A 82 0.26 -11.12 -14.67
CA ARG A 82 0.04 -11.84 -13.40
C ARG A 82 1.32 -11.98 -12.57
N LYS A 83 2.45 -12.32 -13.21
CA LYS A 83 3.75 -12.44 -12.51
C LYS A 83 4.21 -11.08 -11.99
N ARG A 84 3.99 -10.02 -12.78
CA ARG A 84 4.29 -8.64 -12.40
C ARG A 84 3.54 -8.20 -11.15
N ILE A 85 2.22 -8.45 -11.09
CA ILE A 85 1.39 -8.13 -9.92
C ILE A 85 1.84 -8.95 -8.70
N LEU A 86 2.09 -10.26 -8.88
CA LEU A 86 2.54 -11.14 -7.78
C LEU A 86 3.89 -10.69 -7.21
N ILE A 87 4.86 -10.35 -8.06
CA ILE A 87 6.17 -9.83 -7.64
C ILE A 87 5.99 -8.53 -6.85
N GLY A 88 5.13 -7.62 -7.31
CA GLY A 88 4.81 -6.39 -6.59
C GLY A 88 4.25 -6.64 -5.18
N TYR A 89 3.37 -7.63 -5.01
CA TYR A 89 2.85 -8.01 -3.69
C TYR A 89 3.89 -8.68 -2.78
N THR A 90 4.79 -9.49 -3.35
CA THR A 90 5.91 -10.06 -2.57
C THR A 90 6.85 -8.97 -2.09
N LEU A 91 7.14 -7.97 -2.94
CA LEU A 91 7.92 -6.79 -2.56
C LEU A 91 7.23 -6.00 -1.46
N PHE A 92 5.92 -5.74 -1.56
CA PHE A 92 5.16 -5.10 -0.47
C PHE A 92 5.29 -5.85 0.85
N THR A 93 5.20 -7.18 0.82
CA THR A 93 5.30 -8.01 2.03
C THR A 93 6.69 -7.90 2.66
N ILE A 94 7.75 -8.00 1.85
CA ILE A 94 9.14 -7.87 2.30
C ILE A 94 9.41 -6.46 2.84
N SER A 95 8.97 -5.42 2.14
CA SER A 95 9.15 -4.02 2.56
C SER A 95 8.41 -3.70 3.86
N THR A 96 7.18 -4.19 4.05
CA THR A 96 6.45 -4.02 5.32
C THR A 96 7.14 -4.77 6.45
N PHE A 97 7.67 -5.97 6.20
CA PHE A 97 8.45 -6.71 7.21
C PHE A 97 9.73 -5.96 7.60
N LEU A 98 10.47 -5.44 6.61
CA LEU A 98 11.67 -4.61 6.84
C LEU A 98 11.35 -3.33 7.61
N LEU A 99 10.19 -2.70 7.35
CA LEU A 99 9.74 -1.54 8.12
C LEU A 99 9.51 -1.87 9.60
N ILE A 100 8.87 -3.00 9.90
CA ILE A 100 8.66 -3.44 11.29
C ILE A 100 9.99 -3.74 11.97
N VAL A 101 10.92 -4.41 11.27
CA VAL A 101 12.28 -4.66 11.81
C VAL A 101 13.02 -3.35 12.04
N LEU A 102 12.91 -2.38 11.13
CA LEU A 102 13.52 -1.06 11.28
C LEU A 102 12.93 -0.32 12.49
N ASP A 103 11.62 -0.34 12.66
CA ASP A 103 10.92 0.28 13.79
C ASP A 103 11.37 -0.35 15.14
N LEU A 104 11.40 -1.69 15.20
CA LEU A 104 11.84 -2.44 16.38
C LEU A 104 13.33 -2.28 16.72
N THR A 105 14.19 -2.06 15.72
CA THR A 105 15.62 -1.86 15.93
C THR A 105 15.94 -0.41 16.30
N THR A 106 15.12 0.53 15.84
CA THR A 106 15.35 1.95 16.09
C THR A 106 15.05 2.32 17.54
N LYS A 107 14.03 1.73 18.21
CA LYS A 107 13.71 1.92 19.66
C LYS A 107 13.92 3.36 20.21
N GLY A 108 13.69 4.41 19.41
CA GLY A 108 13.91 5.80 19.82
C GLY A 108 15.33 6.36 19.71
N HIS A 109 16.31 5.61 19.20
CA HIS A 109 17.64 6.16 18.90
C HIS A 109 17.69 6.63 17.44
N GLY A 110 17.66 7.95 17.26
CA GLY A 110 17.90 8.56 15.95
C GLY A 110 19.32 8.34 15.46
N GLY A 111 19.48 7.76 14.27
CA GLY A 111 20.76 7.74 13.53
C GLY A 111 20.60 7.93 12.02
N ILE A 112 21.72 8.17 11.32
CA ILE A 112 21.77 8.24 9.84
C ILE A 112 21.45 6.89 9.20
N GLY A 113 21.85 5.78 9.82
CA GLY A 113 21.59 4.42 9.30
C GLY A 113 20.10 4.11 9.13
N PRO A 114 19.27 4.33 10.17
CA PRO A 114 17.83 4.12 10.06
C PRO A 114 17.15 5.05 9.04
N TYR A 115 17.64 6.29 8.86
CA TYR A 115 17.17 7.19 7.81
C TYR A 115 17.45 6.65 6.40
N ILE A 116 18.67 6.15 6.14
CA ILE A 116 19.02 5.51 4.86
C ILE A 116 18.14 4.27 4.63
N GLY A 117 17.95 3.43 5.66
CA GLY A 117 17.08 2.27 5.60
C GLY A 117 15.64 2.64 5.23
N LEU A 118 15.09 3.67 5.88
CA LEU A 118 13.76 4.19 5.58
C LEU A 118 13.66 4.67 4.12
N CYS A 119 14.64 5.45 3.63
CA CYS A 119 14.67 5.91 2.24
C CYS A 119 14.68 4.74 1.24
N THR A 120 15.49 3.71 1.48
CA THR A 120 15.54 2.51 0.63
C THR A 120 14.19 1.79 0.63
N ILE A 121 13.56 1.65 1.80
CA ILE A 121 12.25 1.00 1.88
C ILE A 121 11.19 1.82 1.14
N VAL A 122 11.14 3.14 1.32
CA VAL A 122 10.19 4.02 0.61
C VAL A 122 10.36 3.92 -0.91
N ALA A 123 11.60 3.86 -1.41
CA ALA A 123 11.87 3.65 -2.83
C ALA A 123 11.35 2.28 -3.32
N SER A 124 11.62 1.21 -2.56
CA SER A 124 11.09 -0.13 -2.87
C SER A 124 9.56 -0.18 -2.85
N PHE A 125 8.94 0.57 -1.94
CA PHE A 125 7.50 0.67 -1.79
C PHE A 125 6.87 1.39 -2.98
N GLY A 126 7.52 2.43 -3.51
CA GLY A 126 7.10 3.11 -4.73
C GLY A 126 7.19 2.24 -5.98
N ILE A 127 8.25 1.44 -6.09
CA ILE A 127 8.38 0.45 -7.17
C ILE A 127 7.28 -0.61 -7.05
N ALA A 128 7.03 -1.14 -5.85
CA ALA A 128 6.01 -2.14 -5.59
C ALA A 128 4.61 -1.60 -5.90
N ASP A 129 4.27 -0.40 -5.43
CA ASP A 129 2.97 0.25 -5.67
C ASP A 129 2.73 0.54 -7.14
N ALA A 130 3.74 1.08 -7.83
CA ALA A 130 3.71 1.30 -9.27
C ALA A 130 3.49 -0.01 -10.06
N THR A 131 4.17 -1.08 -9.65
CA THR A 131 4.08 -2.38 -10.30
C THR A 131 2.72 -3.03 -10.08
N VAL A 132 2.20 -2.99 -8.85
CA VAL A 132 0.89 -3.54 -8.49
C VAL A 132 -0.23 -2.71 -9.10
N LYS A 133 -0.30 -1.41 -8.81
CA LYS A 133 -1.38 -0.55 -9.34
C LYS A 133 -1.28 -0.40 -10.85
N GLY A 134 -0.09 -0.25 -11.42
CA GLY A 134 0.09 -0.18 -12.87
C GLY A 134 -0.23 -1.50 -13.59
N GLY A 135 0.06 -2.65 -12.99
CA GLY A 135 -0.37 -3.97 -13.49
C GLY A 135 -1.87 -4.19 -13.37
N LEU A 136 -2.40 -3.95 -12.17
CA LEU A 136 -3.80 -4.20 -11.86
C LEU A 136 -4.73 -3.25 -12.62
N VAL A 137 -4.43 -1.95 -12.66
CA VAL A 137 -5.24 -0.99 -13.45
C VAL A 137 -5.13 -1.28 -14.94
N GLY A 138 -3.97 -1.70 -15.45
CA GLY A 138 -3.81 -2.11 -16.85
C GLY A 138 -4.69 -3.32 -17.21
N ASP A 139 -4.64 -4.39 -16.40
CA ASP A 139 -5.48 -5.58 -16.59
C ASP A 139 -6.98 -5.27 -16.41
N LEU A 140 -7.32 -4.43 -15.42
CA LEU A 140 -8.70 -4.06 -15.11
C LEU A 140 -9.32 -3.10 -16.12
N SER A 141 -8.51 -2.27 -16.80
CA SER A 141 -8.95 -1.37 -17.87
C SER A 141 -9.52 -2.15 -19.08
N LEU A 142 -9.02 -3.36 -19.30
CA LEU A 142 -9.52 -4.30 -20.31
C LEU A 142 -10.74 -5.11 -19.82
N MET A 143 -11.11 -5.00 -18.54
CA MET A 143 -12.26 -5.63 -17.90
C MET A 143 -13.38 -4.62 -17.57
N CYS A 144 -14.50 -5.12 -17.02
CA CYS A 144 -15.64 -4.28 -16.66
C CYS A 144 -15.31 -3.25 -15.56
N PRO A 145 -15.89 -2.03 -15.63
CA PRO A 145 -15.60 -0.92 -14.71
C PRO A 145 -15.93 -1.22 -13.24
N GLU A 146 -16.81 -2.19 -12.98
CA GLU A 146 -17.22 -2.57 -11.62
C GLU A 146 -16.06 -3.15 -10.80
N ILE A 147 -15.11 -3.85 -11.42
CA ILE A 147 -13.96 -4.45 -10.71
C ILE A 147 -12.98 -3.35 -10.29
N MET A 148 -12.74 -2.36 -11.16
CA MET A 148 -11.94 -1.17 -10.83
C MET A 148 -12.60 -0.35 -9.71
N GLN A 149 -13.92 -0.22 -9.73
CA GLN A 149 -14.66 0.44 -8.66
C GLN A 149 -14.49 -0.29 -7.32
N SER A 150 -14.45 -1.62 -7.31
CA SER A 150 -14.20 -2.38 -6.09
C SER A 150 -12.79 -2.22 -5.53
N LEU A 151 -11.77 -2.13 -6.38
CA LEU A 151 -10.41 -1.80 -5.96
C LEU A 151 -10.35 -0.43 -5.27
N MET A 152 -11.03 0.57 -5.86
CA MET A 152 -11.14 1.91 -5.29
C MET A 152 -11.93 1.92 -3.99
N ALA A 153 -13.04 1.17 -3.93
CA ALA A 153 -13.83 0.99 -2.72
C ALA A 153 -13.03 0.33 -1.61
N GLY A 154 -12.25 -0.72 -1.90
CA GLY A 154 -11.38 -1.38 -0.92
C GLY A 154 -10.30 -0.43 -0.39
N SER A 155 -9.71 0.39 -1.26
CA SER A 155 -8.79 1.45 -0.83
C SER A 155 -9.50 2.46 0.08
N ALA A 156 -10.67 2.97 -0.31
CA ALA A 156 -11.44 3.91 0.52
C ALA A 156 -11.79 3.33 1.89
N LEU A 157 -12.23 2.07 1.94
CA LEU A 157 -12.53 1.34 3.17
C LEU A 157 -11.31 1.25 4.09
N ALA A 158 -10.13 0.93 3.55
CA ALA A 158 -8.90 0.89 4.33
C ALA A 158 -8.48 2.26 4.88
N GLY A 159 -8.72 3.34 4.13
CA GLY A 159 -8.43 4.70 4.58
C GLY A 159 -9.34 5.11 5.73
N GLY A 160 -10.64 4.81 5.59
CA GLY A 160 -11.63 5.00 6.65
C GLY A 160 -11.29 4.19 7.91
N LEU A 161 -10.95 2.90 7.74
CA LEU A 161 -10.56 2.02 8.84
C LEU A 161 -9.29 2.53 9.56
N THR A 162 -8.28 2.97 8.81
CA THR A 162 -7.04 3.51 9.38
C THR A 162 -7.31 4.80 10.16
N THR A 163 -8.20 5.65 9.65
CA THR A 163 -8.59 6.89 10.34
C THR A 163 -9.35 6.58 11.62
N ALA A 164 -10.31 5.65 11.58
CA ALA A 164 -11.03 5.19 12.76
C ALA A 164 -10.07 4.61 13.80
N LEU A 165 -9.10 3.78 13.39
CA LEU A 165 -8.08 3.23 14.29
C LEU A 165 -7.22 4.33 14.92
N ARG A 166 -6.81 5.34 14.15
CA ARG A 166 -6.07 6.51 14.67
C ARG A 166 -6.89 7.27 15.71
N LEU A 167 -8.18 7.51 15.45
CA LEU A 167 -9.07 8.19 16.40
C LEU A 167 -9.29 7.38 17.67
N ILE A 168 -9.51 6.06 17.57
CA ILE A 168 -9.66 5.17 18.72
C ILE A 168 -8.37 5.17 19.54
N THR A 169 -7.22 5.03 18.90
CA THR A 169 -5.91 5.07 19.56
C THR A 169 -5.72 6.40 20.29
N LYS A 170 -5.99 7.52 19.62
CA LYS A 170 -5.93 8.84 20.25
C LYS A 170 -6.90 8.93 21.43
N ALA A 171 -8.14 8.49 21.29
CA ALA A 171 -9.13 8.54 22.38
C ALA A 171 -8.73 7.66 23.58
N VAL A 172 -8.16 6.48 23.34
CA VAL A 172 -7.65 5.57 24.39
C VAL A 172 -6.44 6.18 25.09
N PHE A 173 -5.48 6.74 24.35
CA PHE A 173 -4.31 7.38 24.93
C PHE A 173 -4.63 8.72 25.60
N GLU A 174 -5.57 9.50 25.06
CA GLU A 174 -6.05 10.75 25.67
C GLU A 174 -6.81 10.44 26.97
N LYS A 175 -7.57 9.34 27.01
CA LYS A 175 -8.19 8.79 28.23
C LYS A 175 -7.16 8.25 29.22
N SER A 176 -6.00 7.78 28.76
CA SER A 176 -4.85 7.37 29.60
C SER A 176 -3.99 8.58 30.05
N ASN A 177 -4.04 9.70 29.32
CA ASN A 177 -3.22 10.90 29.52
C ASN A 177 -3.69 11.83 30.65
N GLY A 178 -4.57 11.37 31.54
CA GLY A 178 -4.61 11.92 32.90
C GLY A 178 -3.29 11.72 33.67
N SER A 179 -2.36 10.86 33.20
CA SER A 179 -1.14 10.51 33.94
C SER A 179 0.19 10.47 33.16
N LEU A 180 0.23 10.47 31.82
CA LEU A 180 1.47 10.19 31.06
C LEU A 180 1.92 11.29 30.09
N ARG A 181 2.06 12.52 30.61
CA ARG A 181 2.79 13.62 29.95
C ARG A 181 4.32 13.45 30.03
N LYS A 182 4.88 12.29 29.67
CA LYS A 182 6.34 12.05 29.71
C LYS A 182 6.93 11.14 28.61
N GLY A 183 6.23 10.92 27.50
CA GLY A 183 6.73 10.05 26.42
C GLY A 183 7.27 10.75 25.16
N ALA A 184 7.23 12.09 25.09
CA ALA A 184 7.79 12.85 23.98
C ALA A 184 9.19 13.34 24.35
N SER A 185 10.19 12.54 24.01
CA SER A 185 11.58 12.94 23.80
C SER A 185 12.17 12.01 22.75
#